data_AF-A0A3M1QIV7-F1
#
_entry.id   AF-A0A3M1QIV7-F1
#
_cell.length_a   1.000
_cell.length_b   1.000
_cell.length_c   1.000
_cell.angle_alpha   90.00
_cell.angle_beta   90.00
_cell.angle_gamma   90.00
#
_symmetry.space_group_name_H-M   'P 1'
#
loop_
_entity.id
_entity.type
_entity.pdbx_description
1 polymer ?
#
loop_
_entity_poly.entity_id
_entity_poly.type
_entity_poly.pdbx_seq_one_letter_code
_entity_poly.pdbx_strand_id
1 'polypeptide(L)'
;MTIGFRRRPLRGLRLALSIAGGLMCSVCPAIADTVELVAARDNTLYESATGALSNGAGTSIFVGATASGAVRRGLVWFDVAAEIPAGSTINAVTLQMRVTQTVAGAETVALHRVTQDWGEGASNADAAGGGGGGGGAGAPAASGDATWLH
;
A
#
# COMPACT_ATOMS: atom_id res chain seq x y z
N MET A 1 1.63 5.62 -0.70
CA MET A 1 1.58 6.10 0.71
C MET A 1 3.01 6.37 1.18
N THR A 2 3.47 7.62 1.21
CA THR A 2 4.90 7.98 1.35
C THR A 2 5.26 8.35 2.79
N ILE A 3 6.08 7.55 3.48
CA ILE A 3 6.31 7.62 4.94
C ILE A 3 7.83 7.68 5.28
N GLY A 4 8.45 8.87 5.30
CA GLY A 4 9.86 9.15 5.68
C GLY A 4 10.41 8.65 7.05
N PHE A 5 11.59 7.99 7.04
CA PHE A 5 12.45 7.55 8.18
C PHE A 5 14.04 7.85 8.03
N ARG A 6 14.95 7.88 9.09
CA ARG A 6 16.35 8.49 9.33
C ARG A 6 17.15 7.58 10.28
N ARG A 7 18.25 6.96 9.86
CA ARG A 7 19.23 6.29 10.77
C ARG A 7 20.51 7.13 10.98
N ARG A 8 21.18 6.98 12.14
CA ARG A 8 22.49 7.57 12.48
C ARG A 8 23.57 6.49 12.64
N PRO A 9 24.81 6.66 12.14
CA PRO A 9 25.96 5.85 12.56
C PRO A 9 26.88 6.59 13.54
N LEU A 10 27.50 5.83 14.45
CA LEU A 10 28.43 6.29 15.50
C LEU A 10 29.87 6.45 14.96
N ARG A 11 30.59 7.50 15.38
CA ARG A 11 32.00 7.78 15.02
C ARG A 11 32.93 7.76 16.24
N GLY A 12 34.11 7.17 16.05
CA GLY A 12 35.24 7.18 16.97
C GLY A 12 36.01 8.52 17.00
N LEU A 13 36.56 8.78 18.18
CA LEU A 13 37.25 9.95 18.76
C LEU A 13 38.65 10.16 18.10
N ARG A 14 39.34 11.32 18.04
CA ARG A 14 39.71 12.27 19.10
C ARG A 14 40.65 13.36 18.51
N LEU A 15 40.56 14.60 19.02
CA LEU A 15 41.64 15.55 19.39
C LEU A 15 41.33 17.02 19.02
N ALA A 16 41.48 17.89 20.02
CA ALA A 16 40.96 19.25 20.09
C ALA A 16 42.05 20.32 19.91
N LEU A 17 41.66 21.47 19.33
CA LEU A 17 42.35 22.75 19.48
C LEU A 17 41.32 23.89 19.48
N SER A 18 41.31 24.68 20.55
CA SER A 18 40.30 25.71 20.85
C SER A 18 40.65 27.05 20.19
N ILE A 19 39.83 27.48 19.23
CA ILE A 19 39.80 28.85 18.70
C ILE A 19 38.46 29.45 19.12
N ALA A 20 38.48 30.66 19.69
CA ALA A 20 37.29 31.49 19.89
C ALA A 20 36.76 31.96 18.52
N GLY A 21 36.13 31.04 17.79
CA GLY A 21 35.47 31.30 16.52
C GLY A 21 33.98 31.20 16.74
N GLY A 22 33.23 32.26 16.38
CA GLY A 22 31.78 32.27 16.44
C GLY A 22 31.23 30.97 15.84
N LEU A 23 30.34 30.31 16.60
CA LEU A 23 29.65 29.11 16.17
C LEU A 23 28.76 29.48 14.98
N MET A 24 29.33 29.57 13.78
CA MET A 24 28.58 29.53 12.54
C MET A 24 27.96 28.15 12.49
N CYS A 25 26.76 28.05 13.03
CA CYS A 25 25.86 26.93 12.87
C CYS A 25 25.66 26.78 11.36
N SER A 26 26.47 25.95 10.72
CA SER A 26 26.28 25.57 9.34
C SER A 26 24.92 24.91 9.27
N VAL A 27 23.92 25.69 8.83
CA VAL A 27 22.59 25.18 8.54
C VAL A 27 22.79 24.28 7.32
N CYS A 28 23.00 22.99 7.55
CA CYS A 28 22.94 22.02 6.48
C CYS A 28 21.48 22.03 6.00
N PRO A 29 21.21 22.48 4.75
CA PRO A 29 19.85 22.41 4.24
C PRO A 29 19.42 20.94 4.30
N ALA A 30 18.29 20.68 4.96
CA ALA A 30 17.70 19.36 4.93
C ALA A 30 17.21 19.10 3.50
N ILE A 31 17.93 18.24 2.78
CA ILE A 31 17.45 17.71 1.50
C ILE A 31 16.33 16.72 1.81
N ALA A 32 15.14 16.99 1.27
CA ALA A 32 14.05 16.04 1.30
C ALA A 32 14.25 15.01 0.18
N ASP A 33 14.18 13.73 0.53
CA ASP A 33 14.23 12.63 -0.44
C ASP A 33 12.81 12.20 -0.80
N THR A 34 12.63 11.70 -2.02
CA THR A 34 11.37 11.16 -2.52
C THR A 34 11.58 9.73 -2.98
N VAL A 35 10.77 8.83 -2.44
CA VAL A 35 10.74 7.43 -2.85
C VAL A 35 9.35 7.08 -3.37
N GLU A 36 9.32 6.33 -4.47
CA GLU A 36 8.11 5.76 -5.04
C GLU A 36 7.99 4.30 -4.57
N LEU A 37 6.86 3.98 -3.93
CA LEU A 37 6.57 2.63 -3.46
C LEU A 37 5.50 2.03 -4.34
N VAL A 38 5.77 0.85 -4.89
CA VAL A 38 4.74 -0.02 -5.45
C VAL A 38 4.04 -0.78 -4.32
N ALA A 39 2.80 -1.19 -4.54
CA ALA A 39 2.13 -2.09 -3.60
C ALA A 39 2.91 -3.40 -3.54
N ALA A 40 3.24 -3.85 -2.33
CA ALA A 40 3.97 -5.09 -2.10
C ALA A 40 3.03 -6.29 -1.92
N ARG A 41 1.77 -6.02 -1.56
CA ARG A 41 0.65 -6.97 -1.58
C ARG A 41 -0.60 -6.21 -1.98
N ASP A 42 -1.48 -6.83 -2.75
CA ASP A 42 -2.84 -6.36 -2.97
C ASP A 42 -3.84 -7.52 -2.99
N ASN A 43 -5.10 -7.19 -2.74
CA ASN A 43 -6.17 -8.17 -2.82
C ASN A 43 -7.53 -7.50 -2.98
N THR A 44 -8.51 -8.21 -3.54
CA THR A 44 -9.91 -7.82 -3.48
C THR A 44 -10.71 -8.75 -2.59
N LEU A 45 -11.38 -8.19 -1.59
CA LEU A 45 -12.39 -8.87 -0.79
C LEU A 45 -13.73 -8.75 -1.50
N TYR A 46 -14.27 -9.87 -1.97
CA TYR A 46 -15.60 -9.95 -2.57
C TYR A 46 -16.61 -10.35 -1.52
N GLU A 47 -17.71 -9.61 -1.41
CA GLU A 47 -18.81 -9.97 -0.53
C GLU A 47 -19.28 -11.40 -0.80
N SER A 48 -19.06 -12.26 0.19
CA SER A 48 -19.37 -13.67 0.11
C SER A 48 -19.68 -14.19 1.50
N ALA A 49 -20.87 -14.80 1.64
CA ALA A 49 -21.32 -15.38 2.91
C ALA A 49 -20.43 -16.55 3.38
N THR A 50 -19.59 -17.09 2.50
CA THR A 50 -18.67 -18.20 2.78
C THR A 50 -17.20 -17.79 2.73
N GLY A 51 -16.89 -16.53 2.38
CA GLY A 51 -15.51 -16.11 2.14
C GLY A 51 -14.83 -16.81 0.96
N ALA A 52 -15.59 -17.45 0.06
CA ALA A 52 -15.02 -18.30 -0.99
C ALA A 52 -14.28 -17.56 -2.12
N LEU A 53 -14.26 -16.22 -2.12
CA LEU A 53 -13.81 -15.41 -3.25
C LEU A 53 -12.72 -14.43 -2.84
N SER A 54 -11.70 -14.31 -3.69
CA SER A 54 -10.55 -13.42 -3.52
C SER A 54 -9.95 -13.03 -4.88
N ASN A 55 -8.95 -12.14 -4.89
CA ASN A 55 -8.16 -11.81 -6.06
C ASN A 55 -6.77 -11.28 -5.67
N GLY A 56 -5.89 -12.18 -5.19
CA GLY A 56 -4.52 -11.84 -4.77
C GLY A 56 -3.48 -11.86 -5.90
N ALA A 57 -3.80 -12.47 -7.05
CA ALA A 57 -2.90 -12.59 -8.20
C ALA A 57 -3.46 -11.93 -9.47
N GLY A 58 -4.60 -11.25 -9.38
CA GLY A 58 -5.14 -10.46 -10.48
C GLY A 58 -4.40 -9.14 -10.66
N THR A 59 -4.58 -8.51 -11.81
CA THR A 59 -3.88 -7.27 -12.20
C THR A 59 -4.54 -5.99 -11.69
N SER A 60 -5.69 -6.09 -11.01
CA SER A 60 -6.47 -4.96 -10.54
C SER A 60 -7.23 -5.32 -9.26
N ILE A 61 -7.41 -4.32 -8.39
CA ILE A 61 -8.32 -4.42 -7.25
C ILE A 61 -9.68 -3.79 -7.55
N PHE A 62 -10.73 -4.30 -6.92
CA PHE A 62 -12.08 -3.75 -7.04
C PHE A 62 -12.55 -3.15 -5.71
N VAL A 63 -13.26 -2.02 -5.80
CA VAL A 63 -13.89 -1.33 -4.67
C VAL A 63 -15.31 -0.91 -5.02
N GLY A 64 -16.16 -0.76 -4.02
CA GLY A 64 -17.53 -0.28 -4.21
C GLY A 64 -18.52 -1.42 -4.47
N ALA A 65 -19.67 -1.11 -5.08
CA ALA A 65 -20.72 -2.08 -5.36
C ALA A 65 -20.83 -2.38 -6.87
N THR A 66 -21.16 -3.62 -7.23
CA THR A 66 -21.53 -3.94 -8.62
C THR A 66 -22.95 -3.51 -8.94
N ALA A 67 -23.33 -3.60 -10.22
CA ALA A 67 -24.71 -3.42 -10.66
C ALA A 67 -25.73 -4.33 -9.93
N SER A 68 -25.29 -5.48 -9.42
CA SER A 68 -26.12 -6.40 -8.60
C SER A 68 -26.15 -6.07 -7.11
N GLY A 69 -25.47 -5.01 -6.65
CA GLY A 69 -25.44 -4.57 -5.26
C GLY A 69 -24.41 -5.26 -4.37
N ALA A 70 -23.74 -6.32 -4.82
CA ALA A 70 -22.69 -6.96 -4.04
C ALA A 70 -21.50 -6.01 -3.83
N VAL A 71 -20.81 -6.10 -2.69
CA VAL A 71 -19.76 -5.16 -2.29
C VAL A 71 -18.35 -5.74 -2.52
N ARG A 72 -17.41 -4.88 -2.89
CA ARG A 72 -15.97 -5.16 -3.02
C ARG A 72 -15.17 -4.19 -2.17
N ARG A 73 -14.11 -4.71 -1.54
CA ARG A 73 -13.13 -3.91 -0.80
C ARG A 73 -11.74 -4.26 -1.30
N GLY A 74 -10.95 -3.24 -1.61
CA GLY A 74 -9.56 -3.41 -1.98
C GLY A 74 -8.67 -3.37 -0.75
N LEU A 75 -7.69 -4.26 -0.70
CA LEU A 75 -6.57 -4.22 0.22
C LEU A 75 -5.31 -3.85 -0.56
N VAL A 76 -4.51 -2.96 0.02
CA VAL A 76 -3.20 -2.57 -0.51
C VAL A 76 -2.23 -2.45 0.63
N TRP A 77 -1.05 -3.05 0.47
CA TRP A 77 0.03 -2.98 1.44
C TRP A 77 1.27 -2.37 0.79
N PHE A 78 1.95 -1.50 1.52
CA PHE A 78 3.23 -0.93 1.11
C PHE A 78 4.27 -1.27 2.19
N ASP A 79 5.38 -1.89 1.80
CA ASP A 79 6.49 -2.13 2.73
C ASP A 79 7.34 -0.87 2.89
N VAL A 80 6.84 0.04 3.72
CA VAL A 80 7.53 1.30 4.05
C VAL A 80 8.88 1.03 4.73
N ALA A 81 8.96 0.02 5.59
CA ALA A 81 10.14 -0.18 6.43
C ALA A 81 11.33 -0.74 5.64
N ALA A 82 11.06 -1.48 4.56
CA ALA A 82 12.07 -1.93 3.60
C ALA A 82 12.67 -0.76 2.80
N GLU A 83 11.83 0.20 2.38
CA GLU A 83 12.25 1.28 1.49
C GLU A 83 12.75 2.53 2.22
N ILE A 84 12.34 2.72 3.47
CA ILE A 84 12.56 3.98 4.18
C ILE A 84 13.37 3.75 5.48
N PRO A 85 14.61 4.27 5.59
CA PRO A 85 15.54 3.88 6.66
C PRO A 85 15.01 4.21 8.06
N ALA A 86 14.87 3.31 9.04
CA ALA A 86 14.22 3.68 10.33
C ALA A 86 14.70 4.99 11.03
N GLY A 87 13.80 5.85 11.54
CA GLY A 87 14.06 7.00 12.44
C GLY A 87 13.87 8.46 11.93
N SER A 88 13.18 8.70 10.82
CA SER A 88 12.95 10.04 10.18
C SER A 88 11.47 10.31 10.15
N THR A 89 11.19 11.36 9.42
CA THR A 89 10.02 12.15 9.51
C THR A 89 9.52 12.22 8.10
N ILE A 90 8.37 11.59 7.95
CA ILE A 90 7.49 11.70 6.83
C ILE A 90 6.92 13.10 6.82
N ASN A 91 7.14 13.85 5.75
CA ASN A 91 6.51 15.17 5.64
C ASN A 91 5.23 15.13 4.81
N ALA A 92 5.14 14.27 3.80
CA ALA A 92 3.98 14.16 2.93
C ALA A 92 3.84 12.76 2.36
N VAL A 93 2.59 12.37 2.10
CA VAL A 93 2.16 11.12 1.48
C VAL A 93 1.31 11.45 0.26
N THR A 94 1.58 10.82 -0.89
CA THR A 94 0.60 10.71 -1.97
C THR A 94 0.29 9.24 -2.24
N LEU A 95 -0.98 8.92 -2.49
CA LEU A 95 -1.40 7.66 -3.09
C LEU A 95 -1.98 7.98 -4.46
N GLN A 96 -1.44 7.34 -5.50
CA GLN A 96 -1.95 7.46 -6.85
C GLN A 96 -2.60 6.13 -7.23
N MET A 97 -3.82 6.19 -7.73
CA MET A 97 -4.56 5.03 -8.21
C MET A 97 -5.16 5.35 -9.57
N ARG A 98 -5.21 4.36 -10.45
CA ARG A 98 -5.84 4.48 -11.77
C ARG A 98 -7.12 3.67 -11.78
N VAL A 99 -8.23 4.32 -12.09
CA VAL A 99 -9.49 3.62 -12.39
C VAL A 99 -9.39 3.05 -13.80
N THR A 100 -9.39 1.72 -13.90
CA THR A 100 -9.32 0.98 -15.18
C THR A 100 -10.69 0.49 -15.64
N GLN A 101 -11.66 0.35 -14.72
CA GLN A 101 -13.01 -0.08 -14.99
C GLN A 101 -13.99 0.55 -13.99
N THR A 102 -15.07 1.14 -14.47
CA THR A 102 -16.17 1.66 -13.64
C THR A 102 -17.46 1.74 -14.45
N VAL A 103 -18.59 1.54 -13.79
CA VAL A 103 -19.93 1.85 -14.33
C VAL A 103 -20.49 3.15 -13.74
N ALA A 104 -19.81 3.72 -12.75
CA ALA A 104 -20.18 4.96 -12.07
C ALA A 104 -19.32 6.14 -12.55
N GLY A 105 -19.79 7.35 -12.25
CA GLY A 105 -19.02 8.59 -12.47
C GLY A 105 -17.96 8.81 -11.39
N ALA A 106 -17.69 10.08 -11.08
CA ALA A 106 -16.80 10.42 -9.98
C ALA A 106 -17.44 10.02 -8.64
N GLU A 107 -16.77 9.15 -7.90
CA GLU A 107 -17.21 8.63 -6.61
C GLU A 107 -16.18 8.90 -5.53
N THR A 108 -16.64 9.05 -4.29
CA THR A 108 -15.73 9.15 -3.14
C THR A 108 -15.24 7.76 -2.77
N VAL A 109 -13.93 7.54 -2.83
CA VAL A 109 -13.28 6.32 -2.34
C VAL A 109 -12.59 6.64 -1.01
N ALA A 110 -13.00 5.94 0.05
CA ALA A 110 -12.40 6.08 1.38
C ALA A 110 -11.25 5.08 1.57
N LEU A 111 -10.21 5.52 2.27
CA LEU A 111 -9.11 4.67 2.71
C LEU A 111 -9.22 4.42 4.21
N HIS A 112 -9.04 3.18 4.60
CA HIS A 112 -9.09 2.75 6.00
C HIS A 112 -7.82 1.98 6.33
N ARG A 113 -7.23 2.27 7.49
CA ARG A 113 -6.08 1.50 7.98
C ARG A 113 -6.56 0.13 8.42
N VAL A 114 -6.02 -0.91 7.81
CA VAL A 114 -6.19 -2.30 8.26
C VAL A 114 -5.34 -2.51 9.51
N THR A 115 -5.92 -3.07 10.57
CA THR A 115 -5.27 -3.26 11.88
C THR A 115 -4.81 -4.70 12.13
N GLN A 116 -5.28 -5.65 11.32
CA GLN A 116 -4.87 -7.04 11.34
C GLN A 116 -4.01 -7.34 10.11
N ASP A 117 -3.00 -8.19 10.25
CA ASP A 117 -2.25 -8.68 9.09
C ASP A 117 -3.14 -9.58 8.23
N TRP A 118 -2.82 -9.64 6.94
CA TRP A 118 -3.61 -10.34 5.94
C TRP A 118 -2.69 -10.87 4.85
N GLY A 119 -3.09 -11.96 4.20
CA GLY A 119 -2.29 -12.61 3.18
C GLY A 119 -2.77 -12.33 1.75
N GLU A 120 -1.86 -12.53 0.81
CA GLU A 120 -2.10 -12.48 -0.63
C GLU A 120 -1.81 -13.88 -1.18
N GLY A 121 -2.82 -14.51 -1.76
CA GLY A 121 -2.74 -15.85 -2.34
C GLY A 121 -2.78 -15.83 -3.86
N ALA A 122 -2.80 -17.02 -4.46
CA ALA A 122 -2.74 -17.20 -5.91
C ALA A 122 -4.10 -17.04 -6.64
N SER A 123 -5.17 -16.61 -5.95
CA SER A 123 -6.47 -16.41 -6.59
C SER A 123 -6.38 -15.34 -7.68
N ASN A 124 -6.82 -15.68 -8.90
CA ASN A 124 -6.71 -14.79 -10.06
C ASN A 124 -8.07 -14.62 -10.74
N ALA A 125 -8.72 -13.48 -10.48
CA ALA A 125 -10.02 -13.14 -11.03
C ALA A 125 -9.98 -12.75 -12.52
N ASP A 126 -8.81 -12.40 -13.07
CA ASP A 126 -8.64 -12.16 -14.50
C ASP A 126 -8.74 -13.47 -15.30
N ALA A 127 -8.27 -14.58 -14.71
CA ALA A 127 -8.35 -15.92 -15.27
C ALA A 127 -9.71 -16.61 -15.06
N ALA A 128 -10.53 -16.12 -14.12
CA ALA A 128 -11.87 -16.61 -13.85
C ALA A 128 -12.86 -16.16 -14.94
N GLY A 129 -12.66 -16.66 -16.15
CA GLY A 129 -13.49 -16.39 -17.33
C GLY A 129 -14.88 -17.00 -17.20
N GLY A 130 -15.82 -16.21 -16.71
CA GLY A 130 -17.25 -16.47 -16.79
C GLY A 130 -17.98 -15.30 -17.44
N GLY A 131 -17.98 -15.22 -18.78
CA GLY A 131 -18.92 -14.40 -19.56
C GLY A 131 -18.87 -12.87 -19.42
N GLY A 132 -17.96 -12.30 -18.65
CA GLY A 132 -17.76 -10.85 -18.52
C GLY A 132 -16.34 -10.56 -18.03
N GLY A 133 -15.37 -10.60 -18.95
CA GLY A 133 -13.96 -10.41 -18.65
C GLY A 133 -13.69 -9.08 -17.95
N GLY A 134 -13.13 -9.13 -16.74
CA GLY A 134 -12.73 -7.94 -16.02
C GLY A 134 -12.72 -8.07 -14.50
N GLY A 135 -12.39 -9.25 -13.94
CA GLY A 135 -12.07 -9.48 -12.52
C GLY A 135 -13.16 -9.23 -11.47
N GLY A 136 -14.26 -8.56 -11.80
CA GLY A 136 -15.26 -8.08 -10.83
C GLY A 136 -16.10 -9.17 -10.13
N ALA A 137 -16.06 -10.40 -10.63
CA ALA A 137 -16.72 -11.56 -10.03
C ALA A 137 -15.87 -12.25 -8.96
N GLY A 138 -14.55 -12.03 -8.96
CA GLY A 138 -13.60 -12.73 -8.10
C GLY A 138 -13.26 -14.13 -8.60
N ALA A 139 -12.21 -14.71 -8.03
CA ALA A 139 -11.81 -16.10 -8.23
C ALA A 139 -11.99 -16.89 -6.93
N PRO A 140 -12.08 -18.23 -7.01
CA PRO A 140 -11.96 -19.07 -5.81
C PRO A 140 -10.73 -18.68 -5.01
N ALA A 141 -10.91 -18.40 -3.72
CA ALA A 141 -9.81 -18.07 -2.82
C ALA A 141 -8.79 -19.23 -2.76
N ALA A 142 -7.51 -18.91 -2.82
CA ALA A 142 -6.42 -19.84 -2.62
C ALA A 142 -5.91 -19.77 -1.18
N SER A 143 -5.08 -20.75 -0.80
CA SER A 143 -4.42 -20.71 0.51
C SER A 143 -3.61 -19.42 0.66
N GLY A 144 -3.81 -18.72 1.78
CA GLY A 144 -3.14 -17.47 2.08
C GLY A 144 -3.87 -16.21 1.58
N ASP A 145 -4.97 -16.34 0.84
CA ASP A 145 -5.78 -15.18 0.48
C ASP A 145 -6.55 -14.61 1.68
N ALA A 146 -6.54 -13.29 1.81
CA ALA A 146 -7.57 -12.60 2.57
C ALA A 146 -8.92 -12.69 1.84
N THR A 147 -10.00 -12.85 2.58
CA THR A 147 -11.36 -12.97 2.04
C THR A 147 -12.31 -12.07 2.82
N TRP A 148 -13.58 -12.04 2.43
CA TRP A 148 -14.57 -11.26 3.18
C TRP A 148 -14.67 -11.63 4.67
N LEU A 149 -14.31 -12.88 5.02
CA LEU A 149 -14.45 -13.43 6.36
C LEU A 149 -13.11 -13.75 7.06
N HIS A 150 -11.99 -13.80 6.32
CA HIS A 150 -10.71 -14.33 6.79
C HIS A 150 -9.54 -13.43 6.41
#